data_AF-A0A932XY59-F1
#
_entry.id   AF-A0A932XY59-F1
#
_cell.length_a   1.000
_cell.length_b   1.000
_cell.length_c   1.000
_cell.angle_alpha   90.00
_cell.angle_beta   90.00
_cell.angle_gamma   90.00
#
_symmetry.space_group_name_H-M   'P 1'
#
loop_
_entity.id
_entity.type
_entity.pdbx_description
1 polymer ?
#
loop_
_entity_poly.entity_id
_entity_poly.type
_entity_poly.pdbx_seq_one_letter_code
_entity_poly.pdbx_strand_id
1 'polypeptide(L)'
;DLTVPLARVVAQYQNELPIPFKRYQVGPVWRADKPQAGRYREFWQADIDTVGSSSSIADAEIIACILEAAEKLRLANVKLLISDRAFLDSLGVTPELAIVIDKRDKIGEEGVSEELARKLGTEKADTILKSLKESKEPDSIKEIRDLTERMGANSKAIVFDPWLSRGLEYYTGPIFELRGGSEKLSLGGGGRYDKLIGNFAGRELPATGFSFGIDRTVEAMADTTPPTERALVTVFNKELLLQSIKVASMLREGGINVELYPDEEAKLDKQLKYANKRGIQFVVVIGPEEAKAGTATLKNMETGEQKTVPQDKLVDTLRG
;
A
#
# COMPACT_ATOMS: atom_id res chain seq x y z
N ASP A 1 17.26 0.10 3.19
CA ASP A 1 16.16 -0.68 2.60
C ASP A 1 15.88 -1.84 3.55
N LEU A 2 14.91 -2.71 3.24
CA LEU A 2 14.59 -3.88 4.08
C LEU A 2 15.09 -5.21 3.47
N THR A 3 15.50 -5.20 2.19
CA THR A 3 16.01 -6.38 1.47
C THR A 3 17.41 -6.81 1.92
N VAL A 4 18.35 -5.89 2.16
CA VAL A 4 19.67 -6.28 2.72
C VAL A 4 19.53 -6.93 4.12
N PRO A 5 18.71 -6.37 5.05
CA PRO A 5 18.36 -7.06 6.29
C PRO A 5 17.71 -8.44 6.11
N LEU A 6 16.84 -8.64 5.11
CA LEU A 6 16.32 -9.97 4.75
C LEU A 6 17.45 -10.93 4.46
N ALA A 7 18.36 -10.54 3.57
CA ALA A 7 19.45 -11.40 3.12
C ALA A 7 20.31 -11.87 4.30
N ARG A 8 20.58 -10.96 5.26
CA ARG A 8 21.27 -11.31 6.50
C ARG A 8 20.48 -12.32 7.35
N VAL A 9 19.18 -12.10 7.55
CA VAL A 9 18.33 -13.01 8.35
C VAL A 9 18.30 -14.40 7.71
N VAL A 10 18.05 -14.47 6.40
CA VAL A 10 18.03 -15.75 5.69
C VAL A 10 19.39 -16.44 5.75
N ALA A 11 20.48 -15.73 5.49
CA ALA A 11 21.82 -16.30 5.55
C ALA A 11 22.19 -16.82 6.95
N GLN A 12 21.81 -16.08 8.01
CA GLN A 12 22.09 -16.45 9.40
C GLN A 12 21.28 -17.68 9.87
N TYR A 13 20.00 -17.75 9.50
CA TYR A 13 19.07 -18.80 9.95
C TYR A 13 18.73 -19.81 8.84
N GLN A 14 19.56 -19.94 7.81
CA GLN A 14 19.28 -20.75 6.61
C GLN A 14 19.04 -22.25 6.88
N ASN A 15 19.50 -22.77 8.02
CA ASN A 15 19.30 -24.16 8.43
C ASN A 15 18.07 -24.35 9.35
N GLU A 16 17.47 -23.26 9.80
CA GLU A 16 16.31 -23.23 10.71
C GLU A 16 15.04 -22.81 9.99
N LEU A 17 15.15 -21.95 8.97
CA LEU A 17 14.01 -21.43 8.23
C LEU A 17 13.44 -22.46 7.26
N PRO A 18 12.10 -22.65 7.22
CA PRO A 18 11.47 -23.45 6.19
C PRO A 18 11.57 -22.76 4.83
N ILE A 19 11.84 -23.53 3.78
CA ILE A 19 11.89 -23.07 2.39
C ILE A 19 10.72 -23.68 1.60
N PRO A 20 9.92 -22.88 0.87
CA PRO A 20 10.05 -21.42 0.66
C PRO A 20 9.76 -20.59 1.92
N PHE A 21 10.61 -19.59 2.17
CA PHE A 21 10.46 -18.65 3.27
C PHE A 21 9.74 -17.40 2.77
N LYS A 22 8.56 -17.12 3.33
CA LYS A 22 7.76 -15.93 3.00
C LYS A 22 7.75 -14.99 4.18
N ARG A 23 8.00 -13.70 3.94
CA ARG A 23 7.89 -12.69 4.99
C ARG A 23 7.32 -11.38 4.45
N TYR A 24 6.81 -10.58 5.37
CA TYR A 24 6.66 -9.15 5.17
C TYR A 24 7.48 -8.39 6.23
N GLN A 25 7.88 -7.16 5.92
CA GLN A 25 8.49 -6.26 6.88
C GLN A 25 8.01 -4.84 6.63
N VAL A 26 7.48 -4.19 7.68
CA VAL A 26 7.08 -2.78 7.64
C VAL A 26 7.95 -2.00 8.61
N GLY A 27 8.61 -0.94 8.15
CA GLY A 27 9.44 -0.13 9.01
C GLY A 27 10.07 1.09 8.34
N PRO A 28 10.59 2.03 9.16
CA PRO A 28 11.31 3.18 8.65
C PRO A 28 12.66 2.77 8.06
N VAL A 29 13.07 3.48 7.02
CA VAL A 29 14.42 3.39 6.44
C VAL A 29 15.00 4.77 6.24
N TRP A 30 16.33 4.84 6.21
CA TRP A 30 17.05 6.10 6.04
C TRP A 30 17.86 6.11 4.75
N ARG A 31 17.79 7.22 4.00
CA ARG A 31 18.63 7.49 2.82
C ARG A 31 19.22 8.88 2.91
N ALA A 32 20.54 8.98 2.69
CA ALA A 32 21.27 10.24 2.65
C ALA A 32 21.14 10.95 1.29
N ASP A 33 19.95 10.90 0.68
CA ASP A 33 19.67 11.53 -0.61
C ASP A 33 19.51 13.06 -0.47
N LYS A 34 19.74 13.78 -1.57
CA LYS A 34 19.41 15.21 -1.63
C LYS A 34 17.88 15.37 -1.49
N PRO A 35 17.39 16.20 -0.54
CA PRO A 35 15.95 16.40 -0.37
C PRO A 35 15.29 16.86 -1.67
N GLN A 36 14.17 16.23 -2.01
CA GLN A 36 13.29 16.61 -3.11
C GLN A 36 11.85 16.50 -2.62
N ALA A 37 10.91 17.17 -3.28
CA ALA A 37 9.49 17.03 -2.95
C ALA A 37 9.07 15.54 -3.01
N GLY A 38 8.42 15.06 -1.94
CA GLY A 38 8.02 13.65 -1.81
C GLY A 38 9.18 12.64 -1.66
N ARG A 39 10.39 13.10 -1.30
CA ARG A 39 11.55 12.27 -0.95
C ARG A 39 12.19 12.75 0.34
N TYR A 40 11.83 12.08 1.42
CA TYR A 40 12.33 12.32 2.76
C TYR A 40 13.61 11.52 3.04
N ARG A 41 14.36 11.93 4.06
CA ARG A 41 15.56 11.19 4.54
C ARG A 41 15.20 10.00 5.39
N GLU A 42 14.05 10.04 6.06
CA GLU A 42 13.40 8.93 6.73
C GLU A 42 12.03 8.76 6.08
N PHE A 43 11.68 7.54 5.71
CA PHE A 43 10.38 7.20 5.12
C PHE A 43 10.06 5.73 5.39
N TRP A 44 8.80 5.35 5.26
CA TRP A 44 8.36 4.00 5.58
C TRP A 44 8.31 3.11 4.33
N GLN A 45 8.83 1.90 4.48
CA GLN A 45 8.70 0.84 3.48
C GLN A 45 7.83 -0.29 4.05
N ALA A 46 7.04 -0.91 3.18
CA ALA A 46 6.39 -2.17 3.45
C ALA A 46 6.78 -3.19 2.37
N ASP A 47 7.64 -4.12 2.77
CA ASP A 47 8.22 -5.12 1.88
C ASP A 47 7.49 -6.46 2.05
N ILE A 48 7.30 -7.18 0.95
CA ILE A 48 6.87 -8.58 0.89
C ILE A 48 7.86 -9.36 0.04
N ASP A 49 8.34 -10.50 0.54
CA ASP A 49 9.38 -11.29 -0.12
C ASP A 49 9.09 -12.80 0.00
N THR A 50 9.36 -13.53 -1.08
CA THR A 50 9.42 -15.00 -1.10
C THR A 50 10.84 -15.44 -1.45
N VAL A 51 11.43 -16.30 -0.63
CA VAL A 51 12.81 -16.80 -0.76
C VAL A 51 12.84 -18.31 -0.89
N GLY A 52 13.71 -18.80 -1.76
CA GLY A 52 13.95 -20.22 -2.05
C GLY A 52 13.00 -20.81 -3.10
N SER A 53 12.43 -19.98 -3.98
CA SER A 53 11.63 -20.45 -5.14
C SER A 53 11.94 -19.63 -6.40
N SER A 54 12.32 -20.32 -7.46
CA SER A 54 12.50 -19.76 -8.82
C SER A 54 11.24 -19.83 -9.68
N SER A 55 10.13 -20.35 -9.13
CA SER A 55 8.89 -20.54 -9.89
C SER A 55 8.18 -19.21 -10.16
N SER A 56 7.63 -19.07 -11.37
CA SER A 56 6.71 -18.00 -11.79
C SER A 56 5.50 -17.85 -10.85
N ILE A 57 5.11 -18.92 -10.15
CA ILE A 57 4.06 -18.89 -9.11
C ILE A 57 4.42 -17.90 -8.00
N ALA A 58 5.68 -17.83 -7.59
CA ALA A 58 6.12 -16.90 -6.54
C ALA A 58 6.04 -15.44 -7.02
N ASP A 59 6.38 -15.18 -8.28
CA ASP A 59 6.26 -13.84 -8.87
C ASP A 59 4.78 -13.42 -8.98
N ALA A 60 3.93 -14.33 -9.47
CA ALA A 60 2.50 -14.11 -9.58
C ALA A 60 1.83 -13.88 -8.22
N GLU A 61 2.24 -14.60 -7.17
CA GLU A 61 1.72 -14.44 -5.81
C GLU A 61 2.10 -13.08 -5.20
N ILE A 62 3.34 -12.62 -5.41
CA ILE A 62 3.74 -11.27 -5.01
C ILE A 62 2.88 -10.22 -5.73
N ILE A 63 2.68 -10.36 -7.04
CA ILE A 63 1.86 -9.43 -7.83
C ILE A 63 0.39 -9.46 -7.38
N ALA A 64 -0.18 -10.64 -7.13
CA ALA A 64 -1.52 -10.78 -6.61
C ALA A 64 -1.69 -10.04 -5.28
N CYS A 65 -0.74 -10.21 -4.35
CA CYS A 65 -0.73 -9.51 -3.07
C CYS A 65 -0.66 -7.98 -3.25
N ILE A 66 0.15 -7.49 -4.20
CA ILE A 66 0.24 -6.05 -4.50
C ILE A 66 -1.12 -5.50 -4.96
N LEU A 67 -1.77 -6.20 -5.90
CA LEU A 67 -3.03 -5.76 -6.49
C LEU A 67 -4.19 -5.83 -5.48
N GLU A 68 -4.25 -6.87 -4.67
CA GLU A 68 -5.26 -6.98 -3.59
C GLU A 68 -5.07 -5.89 -2.53
N ALA A 69 -3.82 -5.58 -2.16
CA ALA A 69 -3.52 -4.48 -1.25
C ALA A 69 -3.97 -3.13 -1.86
N ALA A 70 -3.69 -2.89 -3.13
CA ALA A 70 -4.11 -1.67 -3.82
C ALA A 70 -5.65 -1.51 -3.87
N GLU A 71 -6.39 -2.60 -4.06
CA GLU A 71 -7.85 -2.61 -4.01
C GLU A 71 -8.38 -2.32 -2.59
N LYS A 72 -7.83 -2.99 -1.56
CA LYS A 72 -8.20 -2.76 -0.16
C LYS A 72 -7.91 -1.34 0.31
N LEU A 73 -6.84 -0.74 -0.20
CA LEU A 73 -6.49 0.67 0.03
C LEU A 73 -7.29 1.64 -0.85
N ARG A 74 -8.17 1.13 -1.73
CA ARG A 74 -9.02 1.91 -2.63
C ARG A 74 -8.22 2.89 -3.50
N LEU A 75 -7.05 2.45 -3.97
CA LEU A 75 -6.21 3.25 -4.84
C LEU A 75 -6.89 3.41 -6.21
N ALA A 76 -6.95 4.65 -6.71
CA ALA A 76 -7.48 4.94 -8.03
C ALA A 76 -6.40 4.71 -9.12
N ASN A 77 -6.83 4.45 -10.36
CA ASN A 77 -5.97 4.38 -11.54
C ASN A 77 -4.76 3.43 -11.40
N VAL A 78 -4.95 2.29 -10.73
CA VAL A 78 -3.89 1.33 -10.46
C VAL A 78 -3.40 0.67 -11.75
N LYS A 79 -2.09 0.73 -11.98
CA LYS A 79 -1.37 -0.02 -13.02
C LYS A 79 -0.13 -0.66 -12.40
N LEU A 80 0.06 -1.95 -12.63
CA LEU A 80 1.30 -2.66 -12.33
C LEU A 80 2.08 -2.83 -13.62
N LEU A 81 3.11 -2.01 -13.79
CA LEU A 81 4.01 -2.13 -14.93
C LEU A 81 4.94 -3.31 -14.68
N ILE A 82 5.17 -4.15 -15.70
CA ILE A 82 6.06 -5.30 -15.62
C ILE A 82 6.97 -5.37 -16.86
N SER A 83 8.21 -5.78 -16.63
CA SER A 83 9.19 -6.15 -17.65
C SER A 83 10.03 -7.32 -17.11
N ASP A 84 11.03 -7.76 -17.87
CA ASP A 84 11.88 -8.88 -17.50
C ASP A 84 13.34 -8.61 -17.86
N ARG A 85 14.27 -8.97 -16.97
CA ARG A 85 15.70 -8.79 -17.17
C ARG A 85 16.22 -9.58 -18.37
N ALA A 86 15.77 -10.81 -18.58
CA ALA A 86 16.15 -11.63 -19.72
C ALA A 86 15.65 -11.02 -21.04
N PHE A 87 14.46 -10.41 -21.03
CA PHE A 87 13.97 -9.62 -22.17
C PHE A 87 14.90 -8.43 -22.47
N LEU A 88 15.23 -7.61 -21.47
CA LEU A 88 16.13 -6.45 -21.64
C LEU A 88 17.53 -6.88 -22.13
N ASP A 89 18.07 -7.97 -21.56
CA ASP A 89 19.36 -8.54 -21.95
C ASP A 89 19.35 -9.01 -23.40
N SER A 90 18.24 -9.58 -23.88
CA SER A 90 18.07 -10.00 -25.29
C SER A 90 18.12 -8.83 -26.27
N LEU A 91 17.79 -7.62 -25.79
CA LEU A 91 17.90 -6.38 -26.56
C LEU A 91 19.28 -5.72 -26.44
N GLY A 92 20.21 -6.32 -25.68
CA GLY A 92 21.52 -5.73 -25.42
C GLY A 92 21.47 -4.53 -24.45
N VAL A 93 20.35 -4.33 -23.74
CA VAL A 93 20.26 -3.31 -22.69
C VAL A 93 21.04 -3.84 -21.49
N THR A 94 22.24 -3.34 -21.22
CA THR A 94 23.02 -3.70 -20.02
C THR A 94 22.50 -2.96 -18.77
N PRO A 95 22.94 -3.29 -17.54
CA PRO A 95 22.56 -2.53 -16.34
C PRO A 95 22.89 -1.04 -16.43
N GLU A 96 24.04 -0.68 -17.02
CA GLU A 96 24.41 0.72 -17.24
C GLU A 96 23.43 1.45 -18.19
N LEU A 97 22.96 0.76 -19.24
CA LEU A 97 21.98 1.30 -20.17
C LEU A 97 20.58 1.36 -19.56
N ALA A 98 20.22 0.41 -18.69
CA ALA A 98 18.97 0.45 -17.94
C ALA A 98 18.85 1.72 -17.09
N ILE A 99 19.94 2.17 -16.45
CA ILE A 99 19.98 3.45 -15.72
C ILE A 99 19.67 4.65 -16.63
N VAL A 100 20.07 4.60 -17.90
CA VAL A 100 19.75 5.64 -18.89
C VAL A 100 18.27 5.58 -19.27
N ILE A 101 17.77 4.39 -19.58
CA ILE A 101 16.37 4.17 -19.99
C ILE A 101 15.38 4.50 -18.86
N ASP A 102 15.71 4.20 -17.60
CA ASP A 102 14.91 4.55 -16.40
C ASP A 102 14.66 6.05 -16.27
N LYS A 103 15.50 6.89 -16.89
CA LYS A 103 15.31 8.35 -16.91
C LYS A 103 14.25 8.80 -17.91
N ARG A 104 13.63 7.91 -18.70
CA ARG A 104 12.62 8.25 -19.73
C ARG A 104 11.56 9.21 -19.19
N ASP A 105 11.04 8.96 -18.00
CA ASP A 105 9.98 9.79 -17.41
C ASP A 105 10.45 11.21 -17.06
N LYS A 106 11.78 11.42 -16.93
CA LYS A 106 12.41 12.71 -16.61
C LYS A 106 12.95 13.45 -17.84
N ILE A 107 13.58 12.75 -18.77
CA ILE A 107 14.30 13.35 -19.91
C ILE A 107 13.64 13.07 -21.27
N GLY A 108 12.56 12.29 -21.29
CA GLY A 108 11.87 11.89 -22.52
C GLY A 108 12.65 10.87 -23.35
N GLU A 109 12.01 10.34 -24.39
CA GLU A 109 12.66 9.40 -25.32
C GLU A 109 13.82 10.02 -26.08
N GLU A 110 13.72 11.31 -26.46
CA GLU A 110 14.79 12.04 -27.14
C GLU A 110 16.03 12.14 -26.26
N GLY A 111 15.87 12.53 -24.98
CA GLY A 111 16.99 12.60 -24.04
C GLY A 111 17.63 11.24 -23.78
N VAL A 112 16.82 10.16 -23.69
CA VAL A 112 17.33 8.79 -23.59
C VAL A 112 18.11 8.42 -24.86
N SER A 113 17.60 8.76 -26.04
CA SER A 113 18.27 8.50 -27.32
C SER A 113 19.64 9.16 -27.39
N GLU A 114 19.74 10.44 -27.03
CA GLU A 114 21.02 11.14 -27.01
C GLU A 114 22.04 10.50 -26.03
N GLU A 115 21.60 10.14 -24.82
CA GLU A 115 22.49 9.56 -23.82
C GLU A 115 22.94 8.14 -24.22
N LEU A 116 22.05 7.33 -24.81
CA LEU A 116 22.40 6.03 -25.38
C LEU A 116 23.36 6.16 -26.56
N ALA A 117 23.11 7.09 -27.48
CA ALA A 117 23.97 7.33 -28.65
C ALA A 117 25.39 7.76 -28.23
N ARG A 118 25.53 8.57 -27.18
CA ARG A 118 26.84 8.94 -26.62
C ARG A 118 27.61 7.74 -26.06
N LYS A 119 26.93 6.71 -25.55
CA LYS A 119 27.55 5.51 -24.96
C LYS A 119 27.84 4.41 -25.99
N LEU A 120 26.94 4.22 -26.96
CA LEU A 120 26.95 3.05 -27.86
C LEU A 120 27.20 3.39 -29.34
N GLY A 121 27.09 4.67 -29.71
CA GLY A 121 26.92 5.11 -31.09
C GLY A 121 25.45 5.11 -31.52
N THR A 122 25.09 6.03 -32.42
CA THR A 122 23.70 6.28 -32.87
C THR A 122 23.01 5.03 -33.41
N GLU A 123 23.67 4.25 -34.27
CA GLU A 123 23.07 3.07 -34.91
C GLU A 123 22.61 2.01 -33.88
N LYS A 124 23.44 1.75 -32.86
CA LYS A 124 23.09 0.79 -31.80
C LYS A 124 21.98 1.34 -30.90
N ALA A 125 22.04 2.64 -30.57
CA ALA A 125 21.00 3.29 -29.78
C ALA A 125 19.63 3.22 -30.49
N ASP A 126 19.60 3.57 -31.78
CA ASP A 126 18.38 3.51 -32.60
C ASP A 126 17.82 2.09 -32.70
N THR A 127 18.70 1.09 -32.83
CA THR A 127 18.30 -0.33 -32.85
C THR A 127 17.61 -0.72 -31.54
N ILE A 128 18.21 -0.41 -30.38
CA ILE A 128 17.63 -0.70 -29.06
C ILE A 128 16.29 0.00 -28.91
N LEU A 129 16.21 1.29 -29.22
CA LEU A 129 14.99 2.07 -29.09
C LEU A 129 13.87 1.56 -29.99
N LYS A 130 14.19 1.18 -31.22
CA LYS A 130 13.24 0.55 -32.14
C LYS A 130 12.74 -0.77 -31.57
N SER A 131 13.64 -1.63 -31.09
CA SER A 131 13.26 -2.89 -30.47
C SER A 131 12.34 -2.68 -29.26
N LEU A 132 12.63 -1.73 -28.37
CA LEU A 132 11.77 -1.40 -27.24
C LEU A 132 10.36 -0.98 -27.68
N LYS A 133 10.25 -0.15 -28.73
CA LYS A 133 8.95 0.32 -29.27
C LYS A 133 8.12 -0.78 -29.91
N GLU A 134 8.78 -1.67 -30.65
CA GLU A 134 8.12 -2.74 -31.42
C GLU A 134 7.93 -4.03 -30.60
N SER A 135 8.41 -4.04 -29.35
CA SER A 135 8.38 -5.22 -28.48
C SER A 135 6.95 -5.65 -28.16
N LYS A 136 6.73 -6.95 -28.27
CA LYS A 136 5.52 -7.61 -27.79
C LYS A 136 5.79 -8.20 -26.43
N GLU A 137 4.72 -8.35 -25.66
CA GLU A 137 4.78 -9.00 -24.37
C GLU A 137 5.39 -10.42 -24.45
N PRO A 138 6.46 -10.71 -23.69
CA PRO A 138 7.05 -12.04 -23.57
C PRO A 138 6.09 -13.06 -22.98
N ASP A 139 6.22 -14.34 -23.38
CA ASP A 139 5.37 -15.42 -22.87
C ASP A 139 5.54 -15.64 -21.36
N SER A 140 6.73 -15.39 -20.80
CA SER A 140 6.96 -15.44 -19.35
C SER A 140 6.09 -14.44 -18.57
N ILE A 141 5.85 -13.26 -19.13
CA ILE A 141 4.99 -12.24 -18.52
C ILE A 141 3.51 -12.61 -18.69
N LYS A 142 3.13 -13.20 -19.83
CA LYS A 142 1.76 -13.74 -20.01
C LYS A 142 1.45 -14.83 -18.99
N GLU A 143 2.39 -15.76 -18.77
CA GLU A 143 2.26 -16.81 -17.76
C GLU A 143 2.03 -16.23 -16.36
N ILE A 144 2.83 -15.22 -15.97
CA ILE A 144 2.67 -14.53 -14.68
C ILE A 144 1.30 -13.86 -14.58
N ARG A 145 0.84 -13.19 -15.65
CA ARG A 145 -0.50 -12.57 -15.70
C ARG A 145 -1.59 -13.62 -15.50
N ASP A 146 -1.52 -14.74 -16.22
CA ASP A 146 -2.51 -15.82 -16.15
C ASP A 146 -2.54 -16.48 -14.77
N LEU A 147 -1.38 -16.71 -14.14
CA LEU A 147 -1.29 -17.22 -12.78
C LEU A 147 -1.89 -16.23 -11.78
N THR A 148 -1.61 -14.93 -11.94
CA THR A 148 -2.14 -13.87 -11.08
C THR A 148 -3.67 -13.79 -11.18
N GLU A 149 -4.23 -13.95 -12.39
CA GLU A 149 -5.68 -14.00 -12.61
C GLU A 149 -6.32 -15.21 -11.91
N ARG A 150 -5.68 -16.38 -12.00
CA ARG A 150 -6.15 -17.61 -11.33
C ARG A 150 -6.11 -17.51 -9.80
N MET A 151 -5.30 -16.62 -9.25
CA MET A 151 -5.28 -16.29 -7.82
C MET A 151 -6.39 -15.30 -7.42
N GLY A 152 -7.17 -14.79 -8.38
CA GLY A 152 -8.31 -13.91 -8.12
C GLY A 152 -7.98 -12.42 -8.12
N ALA A 153 -6.75 -12.02 -8.45
CA ALA A 153 -6.35 -10.62 -8.53
C ALA A 153 -6.73 -10.00 -9.88
N ASN A 154 -6.84 -8.66 -9.92
CA ASN A 154 -7.18 -7.91 -11.14
C ASN A 154 -6.02 -7.89 -12.16
N SER A 155 -5.85 -8.98 -12.90
CA SER A 155 -4.79 -9.18 -13.91
C SER A 155 -4.78 -8.12 -15.02
N LYS A 156 -5.93 -7.46 -15.28
CA LYS A 156 -6.04 -6.36 -16.25
C LYS A 156 -5.24 -5.12 -15.87
N ALA A 157 -4.90 -4.97 -14.59
CA ALA A 157 -4.01 -3.90 -14.13
C ALA A 157 -2.54 -4.16 -14.49
N ILE A 158 -2.18 -5.39 -14.91
CA ILE A 158 -0.80 -5.77 -15.25
C ILE A 158 -0.50 -5.37 -16.70
N VAL A 159 0.40 -4.41 -16.87
CA VAL A 159 0.77 -3.84 -18.16
C VAL A 159 2.24 -4.12 -18.44
N PHE A 160 2.53 -4.82 -19.53
CA PHE A 160 3.90 -4.94 -20.01
C PHE A 160 4.42 -3.57 -20.46
N ASP A 161 5.50 -3.09 -19.84
CA ASP A 161 6.23 -1.89 -20.28
C ASP A 161 7.66 -2.29 -20.68
N PRO A 162 7.99 -2.34 -21.98
CA PRO A 162 9.33 -2.74 -22.42
C PRO A 162 10.42 -1.77 -21.92
N TRP A 163 10.06 -0.54 -21.55
CA TRP A 163 11.00 0.47 -21.06
C TRP A 163 11.25 0.39 -19.55
N LEU A 164 10.43 -0.39 -18.81
CA LEU A 164 10.64 -0.56 -17.39
C LEU A 164 11.96 -1.28 -17.15
N SER A 165 12.95 -0.52 -16.69
CA SER A 165 14.34 -0.93 -16.58
C SER A 165 14.92 -0.41 -15.28
N ARG A 166 14.41 -0.92 -14.15
CA ARG A 166 14.83 -0.45 -12.82
C ARG A 166 16.34 -0.57 -12.67
N GLY A 167 16.98 0.53 -12.27
CA GLY A 167 18.45 0.66 -12.17
C GLY A 167 19.13 -0.07 -11.01
N LEU A 168 18.50 -1.09 -10.42
CA LEU A 168 19.16 -1.93 -9.41
C LEU A 168 19.73 -3.16 -10.09
N GLU A 169 21.06 -3.28 -10.08
CA GLU A 169 21.82 -4.32 -10.79
C GLU A 169 21.53 -5.74 -10.29
N TYR A 170 20.80 -5.90 -9.17
CA TYR A 170 20.59 -7.19 -8.54
C TYR A 170 19.38 -7.97 -9.09
N TYR A 171 18.51 -7.38 -9.91
CA TYR A 171 17.37 -8.11 -10.48
C TYR A 171 17.84 -9.10 -11.56
N THR A 172 17.27 -10.32 -11.53
CA THR A 172 17.65 -11.45 -12.40
C THR A 172 16.51 -11.97 -13.27
N GLY A 173 15.27 -11.50 -13.05
CA GLY A 173 14.08 -11.96 -13.76
C GLY A 173 13.04 -10.85 -13.91
N PRO A 174 11.74 -11.13 -13.65
CA PRO A 174 10.69 -10.12 -13.73
C PRO A 174 10.96 -8.92 -12.84
N ILE A 175 10.65 -7.72 -13.32
CA ILE A 175 10.74 -6.45 -12.62
C ILE A 175 9.38 -5.78 -12.70
N PHE A 176 8.87 -5.27 -11.58
CA PHE A 176 7.56 -4.63 -11.55
C PHE A 176 7.54 -3.30 -10.76
N GLU A 177 6.64 -2.41 -11.18
CA GLU A 177 6.38 -1.11 -10.57
C GLU A 177 4.87 -0.91 -10.41
N LEU A 178 4.44 -0.53 -9.20
CA LEU A 178 3.06 -0.12 -8.97
C LEU A 178 2.92 1.39 -9.17
N ARG A 179 1.96 1.80 -9.99
CA ARG A 179 1.51 3.18 -10.15
C ARG A 179 0.04 3.31 -9.75
N GLY A 180 -0.33 4.44 -9.18
CA GLY A 180 -1.71 4.72 -8.76
C GLY A 180 -1.90 6.16 -8.26
N GLY A 181 -3.15 6.56 -8.02
CA GLY A 181 -3.51 7.95 -7.78
C GLY A 181 -3.46 8.75 -9.08
N SER A 182 -2.50 9.68 -9.18
CA SER A 182 -2.14 10.24 -10.50
C SER A 182 -1.39 9.16 -11.30
N GLU A 183 -1.69 8.97 -12.59
CA GLU A 183 -1.14 7.86 -13.39
C GLU A 183 0.39 7.78 -13.43
N LYS A 184 1.11 8.86 -13.06
CA LYS A 184 2.58 8.94 -13.03
C LYS A 184 3.20 8.69 -11.65
N LEU A 185 2.41 8.55 -10.59
CA LEU A 185 2.94 8.39 -9.25
C LEU A 185 3.34 6.93 -8.98
N SER A 186 4.64 6.68 -8.88
CA SER A 186 5.20 5.38 -8.47
C SER A 186 5.02 5.19 -6.96
N LEU A 187 4.27 4.15 -6.60
CA LEU A 187 3.89 3.78 -5.24
C LEU A 187 4.77 2.69 -4.64
N GLY A 188 5.55 2.01 -5.47
CA GLY A 188 6.39 0.91 -5.03
C GLY A 188 7.06 0.19 -6.17
N GLY A 189 7.96 -0.72 -5.83
CA GLY A 189 8.75 -1.45 -6.80
C GLY A 189 9.30 -2.76 -6.30
N GLY A 190 9.56 -3.67 -7.23
CA GLY A 190 10.06 -4.98 -6.92
C GLY A 190 10.50 -5.77 -8.13
N GLY A 191 10.75 -7.04 -7.91
CA GLY A 191 11.19 -7.98 -8.93
C GLY A 191 11.87 -9.20 -8.33
N ARG A 192 12.34 -10.07 -9.22
CA ARG A 192 13.11 -11.28 -8.92
C ARG A 192 14.60 -10.99 -8.85
N TYR A 193 15.29 -11.50 -7.83
CA TYR A 193 16.69 -11.20 -7.49
C TYR A 193 17.45 -12.44 -6.97
N ASP A 194 17.55 -13.48 -7.79
CA ASP A 194 17.94 -14.83 -7.36
C ASP A 194 19.35 -14.97 -6.79
N LYS A 195 20.23 -14.01 -7.09
CA LYS A 195 21.64 -14.04 -6.68
C LYS A 195 21.90 -13.32 -5.35
N LEU A 196 21.05 -12.35 -4.97
CA LEU A 196 21.36 -11.43 -3.88
C LEU A 196 21.53 -12.15 -2.54
N ILE A 197 20.56 -12.99 -2.16
CA ILE A 197 20.61 -13.70 -0.88
C ILE A 197 21.69 -14.78 -0.90
N GLY A 198 21.85 -15.47 -2.04
CA GLY A 198 22.84 -16.52 -2.18
C GLY A 198 24.28 -16.05 -2.00
N ASN A 199 24.58 -14.81 -2.40
CA ASN A 199 25.88 -14.18 -2.17
C ASN A 199 26.25 -14.06 -0.67
N PHE A 200 25.26 -14.00 0.23
CA PHE A 200 25.49 -13.98 1.68
C PHE A 200 25.38 -15.38 2.31
N ALA A 201 24.50 -16.24 1.80
CA ALA A 201 24.22 -17.54 2.37
C ALA A 201 25.22 -18.64 1.95
N GLY A 202 25.94 -18.46 0.83
CA GLY A 202 26.85 -19.47 0.28
C GLY A 202 26.16 -20.60 -0.47
N ARG A 203 24.88 -20.44 -0.83
CA ARG A 203 24.07 -21.38 -1.64
C ARG A 203 23.03 -20.62 -2.44
N GLU A 204 22.51 -21.22 -3.52
CA GLU A 204 21.45 -20.60 -4.30
C GLU A 204 20.15 -20.48 -3.49
N LEU A 205 19.63 -19.25 -3.43
CA LEU A 205 18.38 -18.91 -2.77
C LEU A 205 17.62 -17.90 -3.65
N PRO A 206 16.93 -18.40 -4.70
CA PRO A 206 16.09 -17.59 -5.58
C PRO A 206 15.08 -16.78 -4.79
N ALA A 207 14.83 -15.53 -5.17
CA ALA A 207 13.95 -14.66 -4.40
C ALA A 207 13.22 -13.66 -5.27
N THR A 208 12.01 -13.28 -4.86
CA THR A 208 11.19 -12.26 -5.52
C THR A 208 10.42 -11.50 -4.46
N GLY A 209 10.24 -10.20 -4.67
CA GLY A 209 9.61 -9.35 -3.67
C GLY A 209 9.27 -7.96 -4.17
N PHE A 210 8.58 -7.21 -3.33
CA PHE A 210 8.09 -5.86 -3.61
C PHE A 210 8.19 -4.98 -2.37
N SER A 211 8.40 -3.68 -2.59
CA SER A 211 8.37 -2.66 -1.54
C SER A 211 7.37 -1.56 -1.89
N PHE A 212 6.37 -1.35 -1.04
CA PHE A 212 5.52 -0.15 -1.06
C PHE A 212 6.26 1.01 -0.39
N GLY A 213 6.21 2.20 -1.00
CA GLY A 213 6.58 3.45 -0.35
C GLY A 213 5.35 4.03 0.35
N ILE A 214 5.23 3.79 1.66
CA ILE A 214 4.01 4.07 2.43
C ILE A 214 3.58 5.52 2.32
N ASP A 215 4.50 6.47 2.45
CA ASP A 215 4.22 7.91 2.35
C ASP A 215 3.51 8.26 1.04
N ARG A 216 4.00 7.73 -0.09
CA ARG A 216 3.39 7.96 -1.41
C ARG A 216 2.09 7.20 -1.60
N THR A 217 2.00 6.00 -1.04
CA THR A 217 0.75 5.23 -1.03
C THR A 217 -0.34 6.00 -0.30
N VAL A 218 -0.05 6.59 0.86
CA VAL A 218 -0.99 7.42 1.61
C VAL A 218 -1.38 8.68 0.82
N GLU A 219 -0.43 9.36 0.18
CA GLU A 219 -0.73 10.51 -0.70
C GLU A 219 -1.62 10.13 -1.90
N ALA A 220 -1.54 8.88 -2.37
CA ALA A 220 -2.32 8.39 -3.51
C ALA A 220 -3.70 7.84 -3.14
N MET A 221 -3.94 7.57 -1.85
CA MET A 221 -5.25 7.15 -1.38
C MET A 221 -6.24 8.31 -1.53
N ALA A 222 -7.45 8.02 -2.02
CA ALA A 222 -8.55 8.96 -1.87
C ALA A 222 -8.75 9.25 -0.37
N ASP A 223 -9.26 10.42 0.01
CA ASP A 223 -9.56 10.79 1.40
C ASP A 223 -10.44 9.70 2.04
N THR A 224 -9.80 8.75 2.69
CA THR A 224 -10.40 7.50 3.16
C THR A 224 -10.13 7.30 4.62
N THR A 225 -9.68 8.35 5.34
CA THR A 225 -9.50 8.33 6.79
C THR A 225 -10.81 7.82 7.39
N PRO A 226 -10.87 6.56 7.84
CA PRO A 226 -12.07 6.07 8.49
C PRO A 226 -12.16 6.86 9.80
N PRO A 227 -13.35 7.31 10.22
CA PRO A 227 -13.46 8.02 11.48
C PRO A 227 -12.89 7.13 12.60
N THR A 228 -11.93 7.66 13.33
CA THR A 228 -11.27 6.97 14.45
C THR A 228 -12.29 6.61 15.54
N GLU A 229 -13.30 7.46 15.74
CA GLU A 229 -14.42 7.26 16.64
C GLU A 229 -15.73 7.02 15.87
N ARG A 230 -16.43 5.94 16.23
CA ARG A 230 -17.72 5.57 15.62
C ARG A 230 -18.88 6.31 16.27
N ALA A 231 -18.76 6.67 17.55
CA ALA A 231 -19.81 7.39 18.27
C ALA A 231 -19.28 8.44 19.26
N LEU A 232 -20.07 9.51 19.45
CA LEU A 232 -19.93 10.48 20.53
C LEU A 232 -21.07 10.29 21.52
N VAL A 233 -20.76 10.07 22.80
CA VAL A 233 -21.74 10.16 23.89
C VAL A 233 -21.74 11.60 24.40
N THR A 234 -22.90 12.24 24.33
CA THR A 234 -23.10 13.62 24.80
C THR A 234 -23.28 13.69 26.30
N VAL A 235 -23.04 14.86 26.88
CA VAL A 235 -23.42 15.17 28.27
C VAL A 235 -24.52 16.21 28.21
N PHE A 236 -25.75 15.82 28.56
CA PHE A 236 -26.92 16.69 28.43
C PHE A 236 -26.93 17.81 29.48
N ASN A 237 -26.51 17.47 30.70
CA ASN A 237 -26.29 18.38 31.82
C ASN A 237 -25.44 17.66 32.90
N LYS A 238 -25.09 18.40 33.96
CA LYS A 238 -24.29 17.88 35.08
C LYS A 238 -24.93 16.71 35.84
N GLU A 239 -26.25 16.65 35.95
CA GLU A 239 -26.97 15.58 36.66
C GLU A 239 -26.86 14.24 35.92
N LEU A 240 -26.82 14.27 34.58
CA LEU A 240 -26.76 13.09 33.72
C LEU A 240 -25.34 12.67 33.35
N LEU A 241 -24.31 13.42 33.76
CA LEU A 241 -22.90 13.12 33.46
C LEU A 241 -22.51 11.68 33.83
N LEU A 242 -22.88 11.21 35.02
CA LEU A 242 -22.55 9.85 35.45
C LEU A 242 -23.20 8.77 34.55
N GLN A 243 -24.38 9.03 34.01
CA GLN A 243 -25.03 8.11 33.10
C GLN A 243 -24.36 8.11 31.72
N SER A 244 -24.00 9.28 31.20
CA SER A 244 -23.19 9.39 29.98
C SER A 244 -21.84 8.67 30.11
N ILE A 245 -21.16 8.78 31.26
CA ILE A 245 -19.92 8.05 31.54
C ILE A 245 -20.15 6.53 31.51
N LYS A 246 -21.23 6.05 32.15
CA LYS A 246 -21.58 4.61 32.16
C LYS A 246 -21.85 4.08 30.75
N VAL A 247 -22.65 4.79 29.95
CA VAL A 247 -22.96 4.39 28.57
C VAL A 247 -21.70 4.42 27.70
N ALA A 248 -20.86 5.45 27.83
CA ALA A 248 -19.59 5.51 27.11
C ALA A 248 -18.67 4.33 27.48
N SER A 249 -18.62 3.95 28.75
CA SER A 249 -17.80 2.81 29.23
C SER A 249 -18.34 1.49 28.70
N MET A 250 -19.64 1.25 28.80
CA MET A 250 -20.31 0.06 28.24
C MET A 250 -20.08 -0.08 26.74
N LEU A 251 -20.15 1.02 25.98
CA LEU A 251 -19.88 1.00 24.54
C LEU A 251 -18.42 0.64 24.23
N ARG A 252 -17.47 1.15 25.01
CA ARG A 252 -16.03 0.83 24.87
C ARG A 252 -15.73 -0.62 25.24
N GLU A 253 -16.32 -1.13 26.32
CA GLU A 253 -16.27 -2.55 26.69
C GLU A 253 -16.87 -3.43 25.59
N GLY A 254 -17.91 -2.94 24.90
CA GLY A 254 -18.47 -3.52 23.69
C GLY A 254 -17.62 -3.33 22.42
N GLY A 255 -16.39 -2.83 22.51
CA GLY A 255 -15.47 -2.68 21.37
C GLY A 255 -15.86 -1.58 20.38
N ILE A 256 -16.72 -0.64 20.76
CA ILE A 256 -17.05 0.53 19.95
C ILE A 256 -16.06 1.65 20.29
N ASN A 257 -15.45 2.26 19.27
CA ASN A 257 -14.64 3.47 19.45
C ASN A 257 -15.55 4.64 19.80
N VAL A 258 -15.54 5.04 21.08
CA VAL A 258 -16.45 6.04 21.62
C VAL A 258 -15.70 7.18 22.31
N GLU A 259 -16.09 8.39 21.95
CA GLU A 259 -15.74 9.60 22.68
C GLU A 259 -16.86 10.01 23.65
N LEU A 260 -16.51 10.53 24.82
CA LEU A 260 -17.44 11.20 25.72
C LEU A 260 -17.15 12.70 25.63
N TYR A 261 -18.17 13.52 25.39
CA TYR A 261 -17.97 14.97 25.34
C TYR A 261 -17.52 15.51 26.72
N PRO A 262 -16.37 16.23 26.83
CA PRO A 262 -15.75 16.51 28.11
C PRO A 262 -16.12 17.89 28.70
N ASP A 263 -17.39 18.30 28.60
CA ASP A 263 -17.87 19.58 29.15
C ASP A 263 -19.39 19.48 29.42
N GLU A 264 -19.75 19.36 30.69
CA GLU A 264 -21.13 19.20 31.16
C GLU A 264 -21.99 20.47 31.10
N GLU A 265 -21.37 21.63 30.85
CA GLU A 265 -22.02 22.93 30.72
C GLU A 265 -22.26 23.31 29.24
N ALA A 266 -21.63 22.61 28.30
CA ALA A 266 -21.83 22.83 26.88
C ALA A 266 -23.23 22.43 26.41
N LYS A 267 -23.90 23.38 25.72
CA LYS A 267 -25.15 23.10 25.01
C LYS A 267 -24.99 21.96 23.99
N LEU A 268 -26.01 21.12 23.88
CA LEU A 268 -26.05 19.98 22.96
C LEU A 268 -25.69 20.34 21.50
N ASP A 269 -26.15 21.49 21.00
CA ASP A 269 -25.82 21.98 19.66
C ASP A 269 -24.30 22.11 19.42
N LYS A 270 -23.54 22.56 20.43
CA LYS A 270 -22.07 22.64 20.37
C LYS A 270 -21.44 21.25 20.25
N GLN A 271 -22.00 20.26 20.96
CA GLN A 271 -21.53 18.87 20.94
C GLN A 271 -21.84 18.19 19.59
N LEU A 272 -23.01 18.46 19.01
CA LEU A 272 -23.36 17.97 17.67
C LEU A 272 -22.47 18.57 16.57
N LYS A 273 -22.17 19.88 16.66
CA LYS A 273 -21.21 20.54 15.77
C LYS A 273 -19.80 19.95 15.91
N TYR A 274 -19.40 19.59 17.13
CA TYR A 274 -18.14 18.89 17.38
C TYR A 274 -18.11 17.52 16.70
N ALA A 275 -19.15 16.68 16.88
CA ALA A 275 -19.26 15.39 16.22
C ALA A 275 -19.15 15.52 14.69
N ASN A 276 -19.86 16.49 14.10
CA ASN A 276 -19.81 16.74 12.67
C ASN A 276 -18.40 17.17 12.20
N LYS A 277 -17.74 18.08 12.92
CA LYS A 277 -16.38 18.54 12.60
C LYS A 277 -15.33 17.43 12.71
N ARG A 278 -15.54 16.48 13.62
CA ARG A 278 -14.70 15.29 13.82
C ARG A 278 -15.00 14.15 12.83
N GLY A 279 -16.09 14.24 12.06
CA GLY A 279 -16.55 13.16 11.19
C GLY A 279 -17.12 11.94 11.96
N ILE A 280 -17.57 12.13 13.21
CA ILE A 280 -18.14 11.03 14.01
C ILE A 280 -19.51 10.66 13.47
N GLN A 281 -19.70 9.37 13.15
CA GLN A 281 -20.89 8.88 12.47
C GLN A 281 -22.16 8.94 13.33
N PHE A 282 -22.05 8.59 14.61
CA PHE A 282 -23.20 8.50 15.50
C PHE A 282 -23.06 9.39 16.74
N VAL A 283 -24.18 9.94 17.20
CA VAL A 283 -24.25 10.65 18.48
C VAL A 283 -25.28 9.97 19.37
N VAL A 284 -24.87 9.65 20.61
CA VAL A 284 -25.71 9.07 21.66
C VAL A 284 -26.09 10.18 22.63
N VAL A 285 -27.39 10.45 22.75
CA VAL A 285 -27.95 11.46 23.64
C VAL A 285 -28.77 10.80 24.73
N ILE A 286 -28.49 11.17 25.98
CA ILE A 286 -29.21 10.72 27.17
C ILE A 286 -29.77 11.98 27.82
N GLY A 287 -31.02 12.32 27.48
CA GLY A 287 -31.77 13.38 28.15
C GLY A 287 -32.49 12.86 29.39
N PRO A 288 -33.21 13.74 30.12
CA PRO A 288 -33.90 13.35 31.36
C PRO A 288 -34.94 12.24 31.18
N GLU A 289 -35.60 12.16 30.02
CA GLU A 289 -36.61 11.13 29.74
C GLU A 289 -35.95 9.80 29.36
N GLU A 290 -34.92 9.83 28.51
CA GLU A 290 -34.11 8.66 28.19
C GLU A 290 -33.44 8.06 29.44
N ALA A 291 -32.97 8.93 30.33
CA ALA A 291 -32.37 8.55 31.61
C ALA A 291 -33.32 7.73 32.48
N LYS A 292 -34.58 8.20 32.62
CA LYS A 292 -35.63 7.50 33.38
C LYS A 292 -36.07 6.21 32.71
N ALA A 293 -36.12 6.19 31.38
CA ALA A 293 -36.59 5.05 30.60
C ALA A 293 -35.52 3.97 30.36
N GLY A 294 -34.25 4.23 30.70
CA GLY A 294 -33.15 3.33 30.39
C GLY A 294 -32.86 3.23 28.88
N THR A 295 -33.18 4.28 28.12
CA THR A 295 -32.98 4.37 26.67
C THR A 295 -31.95 5.44 26.33
N ALA A 296 -31.62 5.59 25.06
CA ALA A 296 -30.83 6.70 24.54
C ALA A 296 -31.34 7.05 23.13
N THR A 297 -31.22 8.32 22.77
CA THR A 297 -31.45 8.78 21.40
C THR A 297 -30.16 8.61 20.61
N LEU A 298 -30.17 7.73 19.62
CA LEU A 298 -29.07 7.51 18.68
C LEU A 298 -29.34 8.30 17.40
N LYS A 299 -28.50 9.29 17.12
CA LYS A 299 -28.56 10.12 15.92
C LYS A 299 -27.49 9.69 14.92
N ASN A 300 -27.89 9.44 13.67
CA ASN A 300 -26.96 9.32 12.55
C ASN A 300 -26.61 10.73 12.05
N MET A 301 -25.33 11.09 12.06
CA MET A 301 -24.86 12.42 11.69
C MET A 301 -24.84 12.66 10.18
N GLU A 302 -24.81 11.60 9.37
CA GLU A 302 -24.85 11.66 7.91
C GLU A 302 -26.29 11.83 7.40
N THR A 303 -27.23 11.01 7.88
CA THR A 303 -28.63 11.04 7.42
C THR A 303 -29.51 12.00 8.21
N GLY A 304 -29.10 12.37 9.42
CA GLY A 304 -29.90 13.14 10.36
C GLY A 304 -30.98 12.34 11.10
N GLU A 305 -31.15 11.06 10.77
CA GLU A 305 -32.13 10.16 11.39
C GLU A 305 -31.85 9.98 12.89
N GLN A 306 -32.92 9.91 13.69
CA GLN A 306 -32.85 9.68 15.13
C GLN A 306 -33.74 8.50 15.49
N LYS A 307 -33.21 7.61 16.34
CA LYS A 307 -33.96 6.49 16.90
C LYS A 307 -33.72 6.38 18.39
N THR A 308 -34.76 6.06 19.14
CA THR A 308 -34.66 5.71 20.56
C THR A 308 -34.30 4.24 20.68
N VAL A 309 -33.23 3.94 21.41
CA VAL A 309 -32.67 2.59 21.58
C VAL A 309 -32.50 2.30 23.06
N PRO A 310 -32.87 1.12 23.57
CA PRO A 310 -32.50 0.68 24.92
C PRO A 310 -30.97 0.76 25.12
N GLN A 311 -30.51 1.25 26.28
CA GLN A 311 -29.08 1.46 26.50
C GLN A 311 -28.27 0.16 26.34
N ASP A 312 -28.81 -0.97 26.80
CA ASP A 312 -28.23 -2.31 26.67
C ASP A 312 -28.17 -2.85 25.22
N LYS A 313 -28.89 -2.24 24.28
CA LYS A 313 -28.91 -2.58 22.85
C LYS A 313 -28.07 -1.66 21.98
N LEU A 314 -27.45 -0.62 22.55
CA LEU A 314 -26.65 0.34 21.79
C LEU A 314 -25.43 -0.30 21.11
N VAL A 315 -24.76 -1.26 21.77
CA VAL A 315 -23.59 -1.95 21.19
C VAL A 315 -23.96 -2.69 19.91
N ASP A 316 -25.00 -3.54 19.97
CA ASP A 316 -25.47 -4.30 18.81
C ASP A 316 -25.93 -3.36 17.69
N THR A 317 -26.72 -2.34 18.05
CA THR A 317 -27.24 -1.34 17.11
C THR A 317 -26.14 -0.57 16.39
N LEU A 318 -25.03 -0.28 17.07
CA LEU A 318 -23.90 0.44 16.49
C LEU A 318 -23.01 -0.46 15.65
N ARG A 319 -23.01 -1.78 15.83
CA ARG A 319 -22.22 -2.72 15.00
C ARG A 319 -22.83 -2.89 13.61
N GLY A 320 -24.16 -2.89 13.52
CA GLY A 320 -24.94 -3.20 12.32
C GLY A 320 -25.56 -4.57 12.45
#